data_AF-C6TJE3-F1
#
_entry.id   AF-C6TJE3-F1
#
_cell.length_a   1.000
_cell.length_b   1.000
_cell.length_c   1.000
_cell.angle_alpha   90.00
_cell.angle_beta   90.00
_cell.angle_gamma   90.00
#
_symmetry.space_group_name_H-M   'P 1'
#
loop_
_entity.id
_entity.type
_entity.pdbx_description
1 polymer ?
#
loop_
_entity_poly.entity_id
_entity_poly.type
_entity_poly.pdbx_seq_one_letter_code
_entity_poly.pdbx_strand_id
1 'polypeptide(L)' 'MDGAASTNEKILAEDIVKFCRSKMPAYWVPKSVVFGPLPKTATGKAQKQLLRTKAKEMGPVRKSKL' A
#
# COMPACT_ATOMS: atom_id res chain seq x y z
N MET A 1 10.89 -17.11 -17.85
CA MET A 1 12.13 -16.53 -17.28
C MET A 1 11.69 -15.21 -16.67
N ASP A 2 11.20 -15.19 -15.43
CA ASP A 2 10.51 -14.00 -14.88
C ASP A 2 10.84 -13.83 -13.39
N GLY A 3 12.11 -13.56 -13.10
CA GLY A 3 12.67 -13.54 -11.75
C GLY A 3 13.01 -12.16 -11.17
N ALA A 4 12.63 -11.05 -11.82
CA ALA A 4 13.14 -9.72 -11.48
C ALA A 4 12.11 -8.71 -10.93
N ALA A 5 10.81 -9.01 -10.91
CA ALA A 5 9.79 -8.02 -10.56
C ALA A 5 9.68 -7.71 -9.04
N SER A 6 10.02 -8.67 -8.17
CA SER A 6 9.72 -8.56 -6.73
C SER A 6 10.62 -7.59 -5.94
N THR A 7 11.82 -7.29 -6.43
CA THR A 7 12.79 -6.43 -5.70
C THR A 7 12.48 -4.95 -5.89
N ASN A 8 12.09 -4.54 -7.10
CA ASN A 8 11.83 -3.13 -7.42
C ASN A 8 10.60 -2.58 -6.71
N GLU A 9 9.53 -3.36 -6.60
CA GLU A 9 8.32 -2.96 -5.89
C GLU A 9 8.60 -2.73 -4.40
N LYS A 10 9.48 -3.53 -3.79
CA LYS A 10 9.90 -3.34 -2.40
C LYS A 10 10.69 -2.04 -2.21
N ILE A 11 11.66 -1.78 -3.08
CA ILE A 11 12.45 -0.54 -3.04
C ILE A 11 11.52 0.68 -3.22
N LEU A 12 10.60 0.61 -4.18
CA LEU A 12 9.65 1.70 -4.44
C LEU A 12 8.67 1.91 -3.27
N ALA A 13 8.19 0.84 -2.64
CA ALA A 13 7.37 0.93 -1.43
C ALA A 13 8.11 1.65 -0.30
N GLU A 14 9.39 1.32 -0.08
CA GLU A 14 10.23 1.98 0.93
C GLU A 14 10.45 3.46 0.61
N ASP A 15 10.69 3.80 -0.65
CA ASP A 15 10.85 5.19 -1.10
C ASP A 15 9.56 6.00 -0.90
N ILE A 16 8.39 5.44 -1.21
CA ILE A 16 7.09 6.08 -0.94
C ILE A 16 6.93 6.34 0.56
N VAL A 17 7.24 5.36 1.41
CA VAL A 17 7.15 5.52 2.86
C VAL A 17 8.13 6.60 3.36
N LYS A 18 9.37 6.62 2.85
CA LYS A 18 10.38 7.63 3.19
C LYS A 18 9.94 9.04 2.76
N PHE A 19 9.37 9.17 1.58
CA PHE A 19 8.78 10.41 1.09
C PHE A 19 7.64 10.89 2.01
N CYS A 20 6.71 10.00 2.37
CA CYS A 20 5.62 10.33 3.29
C CYS A 20 6.14 10.75 4.67
N ARG A 21 7.16 10.09 5.22
CA ARG A 21 7.78 10.45 6.51
C ARG A 21 8.43 11.84 6.50
N SER A 22 8.97 12.27 5.36
CA SER A 22 9.58 13.60 5.25
C SER A 22 8.55 14.72 5.11
N LYS A 23 7.34 14.41 4.63
CA LYS A 23 6.31 15.41 4.29
C LYS A 23 5.14 15.45 5.28
N MET A 24 4.95 14.40 6.08
CA MET A 24 3.78 14.25 6.96
C MET A 24 4.17 13.70 8.35
N PRO A 25 3.34 13.96 9.37
CA PRO A 25 3.51 13.35 10.69
C PRO A 25 3.49 11.82 10.64
N ALA A 26 4.27 11.18 11.51
CA ALA A 26 4.48 9.73 11.51
C ALA A 26 3.19 8.89 11.61
N TYR A 27 2.12 9.42 12.20
CA TYR A 27 0.83 8.72 12.34
C TYR A 27 0.00 8.66 11.04
N TRP A 28 0.29 9.51 10.05
CA TRP A 28 -0.34 9.47 8.71
C TRP A 28 0.43 8.65 7.70
N VAL A 29 1.66 8.27 8.02
CA VAL A 29 2.50 7.48 7.12
C VAL A 29 1.91 6.08 6.99
N PRO A 30 1.72 5.57 5.76
CA PRO A 30 1.25 4.21 5.54
C PRO A 30 2.26 3.20 6.10
N LYS A 31 1.75 2.12 6.68
CA LYS A 31 2.58 1.05 7.27
C LYS A 31 2.97 -0.02 6.26
N SER A 32 2.13 -0.22 5.25
CA SER A 32 2.35 -1.13 4.15
C SER A 32 1.90 -0.46 2.86
N VAL A 33 2.66 -0.69 1.79
CA VAL A 33 2.33 -0.26 0.43
C VAL A 33 2.33 -1.53 -0.41
N VAL A 34 1.24 -1.76 -1.15
CA VAL A 34 1.07 -2.93 -2.01
C VAL A 34 0.69 -2.43 -3.38
N PHE A 35 1.44 -2.88 -4.39
CA PHE A 35 1.17 -2.57 -5.78
C PHE A 35 0.23 -3.63 -6.36
N GLY A 36 -0.70 -3.19 -7.20
CA GLY A 36 -1.66 -4.08 -7.82
C GLY A 36 -2.77 -3.33 -8.54
N PRO A 37 -3.60 -4.04 -9.32
CA PRO A 37 -4.69 -3.43 -10.06
C PRO A 37 -5.75 -2.87 -9.11
N LEU A 38 -6.14 -1.61 -9.33
CA LEU A 38 -7.20 -0.95 -8.57
C LEU A 38 -8.56 -1.43 -9.07
N PRO A 39 -9.37 -2.13 -8.26
CA PRO A 39 -10.69 -2.55 -8.68
C PRO A 39 -11.60 -1.33 -8.88
N LYS A 40 -11.99 -1.11 -10.14
CA LYS A 40 -12.89 -0.04 -10.56
C LYS A 40 -14.26 -0.60 -10.92
N THR A 41 -15.32 0.18 -10.74
CA THR A 41 -16.66 -0.12 -11.27
C THR A 41 -16.69 0.07 -12.79
N ALA A 42 -17.77 -0.37 -13.46
CA ALA A 42 -18.00 -0.09 -14.88
C ALA A 42 -17.96 1.42 -15.22
N THR A 43 -18.24 2.28 -14.23
CA THR A 43 -18.14 3.75 -14.32
C THR A 43 -16.76 4.30 -13.90
N GLY A 44 -15.76 3.46 -13.70
CA GLY A 44 -14.39 3.85 -13.36
C GLY A 44 -14.14 4.22 -11.89
N LYS A 45 -15.17 4.17 -11.02
CA LYS A 45 -15.04 4.54 -9.60
C LYS A 45 -14.28 3.46 -8.83
N ALA A 46 -13.34 3.87 -7.97
CA ALA A 46 -12.62 2.96 -7.10
C ALA A 46 -13.56 2.31 -6.09
N GLN A 47 -13.53 0.98 -5.98
CA GLN A 47 -14.38 0.24 -5.05
C GLN A 47 -13.74 0.14 -3.65
N LYS A 48 -13.91 1.19 -2.83
CA LYS A 48 -13.34 1.26 -1.48
C LYS A 48 -13.70 0.08 -0.58
N GLN A 49 -14.87 -0.54 -0.79
CA GLN A 49 -15.31 -1.69 0.02
C GLN A 49 -14.44 -2.91 -0.26
N LEU A 50 -14.21 -3.24 -1.54
CA LEU A 50 -13.34 -4.34 -1.92
C LEU A 50 -11.89 -4.12 -1.47
N LEU A 51 -11.40 -2.88 -1.57
CA LEU A 51 -10.07 -2.50 -1.05
C LEU A 51 -9.96 -2.69 0.46
N ARG A 52 -11.00 -2.33 1.21
CA ARG A 52 -11.05 -2.54 2.67
C ARG A 52 -11.10 -4.02 3.03
N THR A 53 -11.83 -4.84 2.27
CA THR A 53 -11.85 -6.29 2.47
C THR A 53 -10.47 -6.90 2.25
N LYS A 54 -9.83 -6.59 1.12
CA LYS A 54 -8.45 -7.02 0.83
C LYS A 54 -7.46 -6.58 1.91
N ALA A 55 -7.59 -5.35 2.40
CA ALA A 55 -6.74 -4.85 3.48
C ALA A 55 -6.95 -5.59 4.80
N LYS A 56 -8.17 -6.03 5.11
CA LYS A 56 -8.45 -6.86 6.29
C LYS A 56 -7.87 -8.27 6.14
N GLU A 57 -7.95 -8.85 4.94
CA GLU A 57 -7.42 -10.19 4.63
C GLU A 57 -5.88 -10.24 4.71
N MET A 58 -5.19 -9.14 4.41
CA MET A 58 -3.74 -9.02 4.59
C MET A 58 -3.28 -9.07 6.07
N GLY A 59 -4.21 -9.11 7.01
CA GLY A 59 -3.92 -9.27 8.43
C GLY A 59 -3.49 -7.98 9.13
N PRO A 60 -3.22 -8.07 10.45
CA PRO A 60 -2.88 -6.91 11.26
C PRO A 60 -1.50 -6.35 10.88
N VAL A 61 -1.47 -5.10 10.41
CA VAL A 61 -0.22 -4.35 10.28
C VAL A 61 0.31 -3.96 11.65
N ARG A 62 1.65 -4.01 11.84
CA ARG A 62 2.33 -3.57 13.07
C ARG A 62 1.76 -2.23 13.53
N LYS A 63 1.16 -2.18 14.72
CA LYS A 63 0.65 -0.91 15.26
C LYS A 63 1.84 0.05 15.46
N SER A 64 1.68 1.30 15.04
CA SER A 64 2.67 2.33 15.34
C SER A 64 2.65 2.50 16.85
N LYS A 65 3.81 2.44 17.48
CA LYS A 65 3.97 2.50 18.94
C LYS A 65 4.21 3.93 19.44
N LEU A 66 4.00 4.91 18.55
CA LEU A 66 3.96 6.35 18.86
C LEU A 66 2.59 6.72 19.40
#